data_AF-A0A7W1FY03-F1
#
_entry.id   AF-A0A7W1FY03-F1
#
_cell.length_a   1.000
_cell.length_b   1.000
_cell.length_c   1.000
_cell.angle_alpha   90.00
_cell.angle_beta   90.00
_cell.angle_gamma   90.00
#
_symmetry.space_group_name_H-M   'P 1'
#
loop_
_entity.id
_entity.type
_entity.pdbx_description
1 polymer ?
#
loop_
_entity_poly.entity_id
_entity_poly.type
_entity_poly.pdbx_seq_one_letter_code
_entity_poly.pdbx_strand_id
1 'polypeptide(L)'
;MALNYSLKNKQKVWVIPHSYSIDFRYSTGAPYTPVTGIDSLSGKYKFITGDINSSRNPEYNNLNIKIAWQKIFGKNKKHLMQFYINVWNIYSQPNLVERVYGFDRSHNSLSEKRQYAVKFFPNFGIKFNFNYF
;
A
#
# COMPACT_ATOMS: atom_id res chain seq x y z
N MET A 1 0.62 5.08 -11.84
CA MET A 1 -0.37 5.68 -12.75
C MET A 1 -1.75 5.28 -12.25
N ALA A 2 -2.60 6.27 -11.98
CA ALA A 2 -3.97 6.03 -11.54
C ALA A 2 -4.96 6.49 -12.61
N LEU A 3 -5.82 5.60 -13.06
CA LEU A 3 -6.95 5.88 -13.95
C LEU A 3 -8.23 5.90 -13.12
N ASN A 4 -8.97 7.00 -13.16
CA ASN A 4 -10.24 7.16 -12.49
C ASN A 4 -11.32 7.49 -13.52
N TYR A 5 -12.40 6.72 -13.51
CA TYR A 5 -13.54 6.95 -14.39
C TYR A 5 -14.83 7.02 -13.57
N SER A 6 -15.66 8.02 -13.84
CA SER A 6 -16.92 8.25 -13.13
C SER A 6 -18.07 8.48 -14.12
N LEU A 7 -19.13 7.69 -13.98
CA LEU A 7 -20.35 7.78 -14.75
C LEU A 7 -21.31 8.77 -14.09
N LYS A 8 -21.71 9.82 -14.81
CA LYS A 8 -22.83 10.69 -14.43
C LYS A 8 -24.14 9.95 -14.70
N ASN A 9 -24.61 9.17 -13.73
CA ASN A 9 -25.85 8.43 -13.89
C ASN A 9 -27.06 9.38 -13.74
N LYS A 10 -27.77 9.67 -14.84
CA LYS A 10 -29.04 10.42 -14.84
C LYS A 10 -30.24 9.55 -14.43
N GLN A 11 -30.11 8.22 -14.43
CA GLN A 11 -31.19 7.29 -14.11
C GLN A 11 -30.93 6.54 -12.80
N LYS A 12 -31.99 6.38 -12.00
CA LYS A 12 -32.04 5.80 -10.63
C LYS A 12 -31.73 4.29 -10.56
N VAL A 13 -30.90 3.73 -11.44
CA VAL A 13 -30.62 2.28 -11.44
C VAL A 13 -29.48 1.97 -10.46
N TRP A 14 -29.81 1.30 -9.36
CA TRP A 14 -28.90 0.99 -8.25
C TRP A 14 -27.76 0.02 -8.63
N VAL A 15 -27.88 -0.66 -9.78
CA VAL A 15 -27.00 -1.75 -10.20
C VAL A 15 -25.68 -1.24 -10.81
N ILE A 16 -25.68 -0.05 -11.42
CA ILE A 16 -24.52 0.44 -12.18
C ILE A 16 -23.55 1.16 -11.24
N PRO A 17 -22.27 0.73 -11.17
CA PRO A 17 -21.26 1.44 -10.43
C PRO A 17 -21.14 2.89 -10.90
N HIS A 18 -21.01 3.80 -9.94
CA HIS A 18 -20.79 5.20 -10.22
C HIS A 18 -19.36 5.46 -10.70
N SER A 19 -18.37 4.80 -10.11
CA SER A 19 -16.98 5.04 -10.47
C SER A 19 -16.12 3.79 -10.37
N TYR A 20 -15.09 3.78 -11.20
CA TYR A 20 -14.03 2.79 -11.23
C TYR A 20 -12.69 3.50 -11.09
N SER A 21 -11.82 2.95 -10.25
CA SER A 21 -10.45 3.43 -10.10
C SER A 21 -9.51 2.24 -10.26
N ILE A 22 -8.51 2.41 -11.11
CA ILE A 22 -7.42 1.46 -11.32
C ILE A 22 -6.12 2.21 -11.02
N ASP A 23 -5.38 1.78 -10.00
CA ASP A 23 -4.07 2.32 -9.66
C ASP A 23 -3.00 1.26 -9.86
N PHE A 24 -2.18 1.46 -10.87
CA PHE A 24 -1.03 0.61 -11.17
C PHE A 24 0.25 1.34 -10.78
N ARG A 25 1.09 0.69 -9.97
CA ARG A 25 2.40 1.18 -9.57
C ARG A 25 3.44 0.14 -9.90
N TYR A 26 4.54 0.58 -10.51
CA TYR A 26 5.75 -0.22 -10.66
C TYR A 26 6.90 0.55 -10.00
N SER A 27 7.78 -0.17 -9.32
CA SER A 27 8.96 0.37 -8.66
C SER A 27 10.11 -0.61 -8.81
N THR A 28 11.28 -0.11 -9.21
CA THR A 28 12.50 -0.91 -9.35
C THR A 28 13.18 -1.23 -8.01
N GLY A 29 12.54 -0.86 -6.89
CA GLY A 29 13.08 -1.02 -5.55
C GLY A 29 14.00 0.13 -5.13
N ALA A 30 13.90 0.53 -3.85
CA ALA A 30 14.73 1.58 -3.29
C ALA A 30 16.18 1.09 -3.07
N PRO A 31 17.20 1.92 -3.37
CA PRO A 31 18.57 1.60 -3.01
C PRO A 31 18.75 1.63 -1.49
N TYR A 32 19.66 0.83 -0.97
CA TYR A 32 20.00 0.78 0.45
C TYR A 32 21.48 0.46 0.67
N THR A 33 22.00 0.86 1.82
CA THR A 33 23.35 0.51 2.27
C THR A 33 23.29 -0.79 3.05
N PRO A 34 23.92 -1.89 2.57
CA PRO A 34 23.91 -3.16 3.26
C PRO A 34 24.82 -3.12 4.50
N VAL A 35 24.43 -3.81 5.56
CA VAL A 35 25.34 -4.13 6.68
C VAL A 35 26.04 -5.44 6.34
N THR A 36 27.37 -5.40 6.27
CA THR A 36 28.21 -6.53 5.84
C THR A 36 28.88 -7.24 7.01
N GLY A 37 28.91 -6.62 8.19
CA GLY A 37 29.50 -7.21 9.37
C GLY A 37 29.20 -6.45 10.65
N ILE A 38 29.78 -6.93 11.74
CA ILE A 38 29.70 -6.32 13.06
C ILE A 38 31.12 -6.23 13.60
N ASP A 39 31.47 -5.06 14.08
CA ASP A 39 32.67 -4.83 14.87
C ASP A 39 32.30 -4.87 16.35
N SER A 40 33.07 -5.62 17.14
CA SER A 40 32.89 -5.82 18.57
C SER A 40 34.07 -5.27 19.40
N LEU A 41 34.84 -4.33 18.85
CA LEU A 41 35.89 -3.64 19.60
C LEU A 41 35.31 -2.88 20.81
N SER A 42 35.86 -3.15 22.00
CA SER A 42 35.59 -2.44 23.25
C SER A 42 34.19 -2.61 23.86
N GLY A 43 33.56 -3.78 23.66
CA GLY A 43 32.29 -4.13 24.33
C GLY A 43 31.05 -3.39 23.80
N LYS A 44 31.20 -2.64 22.70
CA LYS A 44 30.11 -2.03 21.95
C LYS A 44 30.04 -2.69 20.57
N TYR A 45 28.83 -3.06 20.16
CA TYR A 45 28.59 -3.59 18.83
C TYR A 45 28.34 -2.44 17.86
N LYS A 46 29.13 -2.37 16.79
CA LYS A 46 28.95 -1.40 15.71
C LYS A 46 28.72 -2.15 14.40
N PHE A 47 27.72 -1.72 13.64
CA PHE A 47 27.49 -2.27 12.30
C PHE A 47 28.56 -1.77 11.33
N ILE A 48 29.17 -2.70 10.61
CA ILE A 48 30.05 -2.42 9.48
C ILE A 48 29.14 -2.35 8.25
N THR A 49 29.02 -1.17 7.66
CA THR A 49 28.26 -0.93 6.44
C THR A 49 29.15 -1.14 5.22
N GLY A 50 28.57 -1.70 4.15
CA GLY A 50 29.18 -1.64 2.82
C GLY A 50 29.06 -0.26 2.18
N ASP A 51 29.31 -0.20 0.88
CA ASP A 51 29.20 1.04 0.11
C ASP A 51 27.79 1.62 0.16
N ILE A 52 27.71 2.95 0.25
CA ILE A 52 26.44 3.67 0.37
C ILE A 52 25.57 3.37 -0.85
N ASN A 53 24.31 2.96 -0.62
CA ASN A 53 23.34 2.65 -1.68
C ASN A 53 23.78 1.58 -2.70
N SER A 54 24.73 0.72 -2.33
CA SER A 54 25.30 -0.30 -3.21
C SER A 54 24.38 -1.49 -3.50
N SER A 55 23.34 -1.69 -2.70
CA SER A 55 22.32 -2.72 -2.90
C SER A 55 20.96 -2.12 -3.18
N ARG A 56 20.05 -2.91 -3.78
CA ARG A 56 18.68 -2.47 -4.08
C ARG A 56 17.66 -3.47 -3.58
N ASN A 57 16.57 -2.97 -3.03
CA ASN A 57 15.43 -3.81 -2.69
C ASN A 57 14.84 -4.46 -3.95
N PRO A 58 14.15 -5.60 -3.84
CA PRO A 58 13.49 -6.20 -4.98
C PRO A 58 12.52 -5.22 -5.66
N GLU A 59 12.45 -5.31 -6.98
CA GLU A 59 11.41 -4.63 -7.73
C GLU A 59 10.02 -5.15 -7.34
N TYR A 60 9.02 -4.28 -7.42
CA TYR A 60 7.64 -4.67 -7.20
C TYR A 60 6.69 -3.90 -8.12
N ASN A 61 5.60 -4.56 -8.51
CA ASN A 61 4.43 -3.93 -9.06
C ASN A 61 3.24 -4.12 -8.11
N ASN A 62 2.27 -3.22 -8.19
CA ASN A 62 1.07 -3.25 -7.40
C ASN A 62 -0.09 -2.74 -8.25
N LEU A 63 -1.15 -3.53 -8.32
CA LEU A 63 -2.42 -3.16 -8.94
C LEU A 63 -3.51 -3.10 -7.86
N ASN A 64 -4.08 -1.91 -7.68
CA ASN A 64 -5.23 -1.68 -6.83
C ASN A 64 -6.45 -1.36 -7.70
N ILE A 65 -7.61 -1.93 -7.36
CA ILE A 65 -8.88 -1.65 -8.04
C ILE A 65 -9.93 -1.24 -7.02
N LYS A 66 -10.64 -0.16 -7.32
CA LYS A 66 -11.80 0.30 -6.54
C LYS A 66 -13.01 0.46 -7.43
N ILE A 67 -14.14 -0.03 -6.95
CA ILE A 67 -15.45 0.14 -7.55
C ILE A 67 -16.33 0.82 -6.51
N ALA A 68 -17.04 1.88 -6.90
CA ALA A 68 -17.96 2.56 -6.01
C ALA A 68 -19.33 2.77 -6.65
N TRP A 69 -20.37 2.62 -5.85
CA TRP A 69 -21.76 2.91 -6.15
C TRP A 69 -22.18 4.13 -5.34
N GLN A 70 -23.00 4.98 -5.92
CA GLN A 70 -23.51 6.16 -5.23
C GLN A 70 -25.02 6.28 -5.37
N LYS A 71 -25.67 6.80 -4.33
CA LYS A 71 -27.09 7.09 -4.31
C LYS A 71 -27.33 8.44 -3.65
N ILE A 72 -27.95 9.35 -4.40
CA ILE A 72 -28.44 10.62 -3.87
C ILE A 72 -29.89 10.42 -3.41
N PHE A 73 -30.22 10.83 -2.19
CA PHE A 73 -31.54 10.63 -1.57
C PHE A 73 -31.95 11.80 -0.66
N GLY A 74 -33.16 11.73 -0.11
CA GLY A 74 -33.75 12.76 0.75
C GLY A 74 -34.58 13.83 0.02
N LYS A 75 -35.33 14.61 0.79
CA LYS A 75 -36.07 15.78 0.30
C LYS A 75 -35.04 16.77 -0.25
N ASN A 76 -35.20 17.17 -1.52
CA ASN A 76 -34.29 18.04 -2.26
C ASN A 76 -32.90 17.45 -2.59
N LYS A 77 -32.72 16.12 -2.63
CA LYS A 77 -31.46 15.47 -3.05
C LYS A 77 -30.22 15.87 -2.23
N LYS A 78 -30.41 16.22 -0.95
CA LYS A 78 -29.37 16.73 -0.06
C LYS A 78 -28.51 15.65 0.59
N HIS A 79 -28.77 14.37 0.39
CA HIS A 79 -27.97 13.31 1.02
C HIS A 79 -27.33 12.43 -0.04
N LEU A 80 -26.08 12.06 0.17
CA LEU A 80 -25.33 11.14 -0.69
C LEU A 80 -24.86 9.96 0.16
N MET A 81 -25.19 8.75 -0.29
CA MET A 81 -24.61 7.50 0.21
C MET A 81 -23.72 6.93 -0.87
N GLN A 82 -22.49 6.54 -0.51
CA GLN A 82 -21.56 5.86 -1.39
C GLN A 82 -21.13 4.55 -0.75
N PHE A 83 -21.32 3.45 -1.46
CA PHE A 83 -20.73 2.16 -1.12
C PHE A 83 -19.52 1.92 -2.02
N TYR A 84 -18.46 1.33 -1.50
CA TYR A 84 -17.32 0.96 -2.32
C TYR A 84 -16.70 -0.36 -1.89
N ILE A 85 -16.11 -1.04 -2.87
CA ILE A 85 -15.21 -2.17 -2.70
C ILE A 85 -13.87 -1.72 -3.28
N ASN A 86 -12.80 -1.92 -2.52
CA ASN A 86 -11.44 -1.57 -2.88
C ASN A 86 -10.54 -2.76 -2.58
N VAL A 87 -9.88 -3.31 -3.60
CA VAL A 87 -8.96 -4.42 -3.44
C VAL A 87 -7.55 -3.90 -3.67
N TRP A 88 -6.70 -4.02 -2.65
CA TRP A 88 -5.30 -3.64 -2.74
C TRP A 88 -4.44 -4.83 -3.11
N ASN A 89 -3.42 -4.58 -3.92
CA ASN A 89 -2.41 -5.56 -4.30
C ASN A 89 -3.01 -6.87 -4.80
N ILE A 90 -3.74 -6.77 -5.92
CA ILE A 90 -4.42 -7.91 -6.56
C ILE A 90 -3.45 -9.05 -6.88
N TYR A 91 -2.21 -8.72 -7.26
CA TYR A 91 -1.17 -9.69 -7.55
C TYR A 91 -0.56 -10.34 -6.30
N SER A 92 -0.89 -9.85 -5.10
CA SER A 92 -0.33 -10.31 -3.82
C SER A 92 1.21 -10.25 -3.81
N GLN A 93 1.81 -9.32 -4.57
CA GLN A 93 3.25 -9.21 -4.68
C GLN A 93 3.84 -8.65 -3.37
N PRO A 94 4.89 -9.26 -2.80
CA PRO A 94 5.53 -8.73 -1.61
C PRO A 94 6.24 -7.41 -1.94
N ASN A 95 5.98 -6.38 -1.14
CA ASN A 95 6.65 -5.09 -1.24
C ASN A 95 7.40 -4.82 0.06
N LEU A 96 8.73 -4.74 0.01
CA LEU A 96 9.58 -4.49 1.18
C LEU A 96 9.49 -3.01 1.58
N VAL A 97 8.93 -2.74 2.76
CA VAL A 97 8.75 -1.38 3.30
C VAL A 97 9.93 -0.97 4.14
N GLU A 98 10.41 -1.88 4.99
CA GLU A 98 11.46 -1.59 5.95
C GLU A 98 12.42 -2.77 6.09
N ARG A 99 13.70 -2.43 6.28
CA ARG A 99 14.75 -3.37 6.64
C ARG A 99 15.40 -2.90 7.93
N VAL A 100 15.39 -3.76 8.93
CA VAL A 100 15.97 -3.50 10.24
C VAL A 100 17.11 -4.47 10.48
N TYR A 101 18.29 -3.93 10.77
CA TYR A 101 19.44 -4.72 11.19
C TYR A 101 19.48 -4.79 12.71
N GLY A 102 19.68 -6.00 13.22
CA GLY A 102 19.81 -6.28 14.63
C GLY A 102 21.03 -7.15 14.91
N PHE A 103 21.42 -7.21 16.16
CA PHE A 103 22.43 -8.14 16.63
C PHE A 103 21.77 -9.23 17.46
N ASP A 104 21.92 -10.48 17.04
CA ASP A 104 21.50 -11.62 17.85
C ASP A 104 22.65 -12.05 18.77
N ARG A 105 22.49 -11.73 20.05
CA ARG A 105 23.47 -12.08 21.11
C ARG A 105 23.57 -13.59 21.32
N SER A 106 22.52 -14.36 21.02
CA SER A 106 22.49 -15.81 21.27
C SER A 106 23.34 -16.58 20.25
N HIS A 107 23.39 -16.10 19.01
CA HIS A 107 24.16 -16.71 17.92
C HIS A 107 25.37 -15.88 17.49
N ASN A 108 25.69 -14.81 18.22
CA ASN A 108 26.75 -13.84 17.91
C ASN A 108 26.77 -13.43 16.43
N SER A 109 25.58 -13.14 15.87
CA SER A 109 25.41 -12.96 14.42
C SER A 109 24.56 -11.74 14.07
N LEU A 110 24.78 -11.25 12.84
CA LEU A 110 23.94 -10.21 12.24
C LEU A 110 22.58 -10.80 11.92
N SER A 111 21.52 -10.18 12.45
CA SER A 111 20.15 -10.50 12.11
C SER A 111 19.57 -9.41 11.22
N GLU A 112 18.88 -9.82 10.17
CA GLU A 112 18.13 -8.91 9.31
C GLU A 112 16.65 -9.22 9.39
N LYS A 113 15.83 -8.23 9.75
CA LYS A 113 14.38 -8.31 9.74
C LYS A 113 13.83 -7.46 8.60
N ARG A 114 12.99 -8.08 7.78
CA ARG A 114 12.30 -7.44 6.65
C ARG A 114 10.83 -7.28 6.98
N GLN A 115 10.31 -6.07 6.86
CA GLN A 115 8.87 -5.81 6.99
C GLN A 115 8.29 -5.53 5.62
N TYR A 116 7.23 -6.27 5.29
CA TYR A 116 6.55 -6.15 4.01
C TYR A 116 5.22 -5.43 4.18
N ALA A 117 4.84 -4.69 3.15
CA ALA A 117 3.49 -4.15 3.05
C ALA A 117 2.47 -5.28 3.04
N VAL A 118 1.24 -4.91 3.38
CA VAL A 118 0.09 -5.78 3.19
C VAL A 118 0.05 -6.32 1.76
N LYS A 119 -0.18 -7.63 1.66
CA LYS A 119 -0.37 -8.35 0.39
C LYS A 119 -1.78 -8.06 -0.14
N PHE A 120 -2.47 -9.06 -0.66
CA PHE A 120 -3.87 -8.95 -1.03
C PHE A 120 -4.73 -8.49 0.14
N PHE A 121 -5.45 -7.38 -0.03
CA PHE A 121 -6.32 -6.83 1.01
C PHE A 121 -7.63 -6.30 0.45
N PRO A 122 -8.75 -7.03 0.63
CA PRO A 122 -10.06 -6.55 0.28
C PRO A 122 -10.57 -5.60 1.37
N ASN A 123 -10.97 -4.40 0.96
CA ASN A 123 -11.57 -3.37 1.79
C ASN A 123 -12.95 -3.02 1.23
N PHE A 124 -13.92 -2.83 2.10
CA PHE A 124 -15.26 -2.35 1.75
C PHE A 124 -15.65 -1.24 2.70
N GLY A 125 -16.44 -0.29 2.21
CA GLY A 125 -16.87 0.82 3.04
C GLY A 125 -18.13 1.49 2.55
N ILE A 126 -18.79 2.14 3.48
CA ILE A 126 -19.93 3.01 3.21
C ILE A 126 -19.58 4.39 3.70
N LYS A 127 -19.83 5.40 2.86
CA LYS A 127 -19.67 6.81 3.19
C LYS A 127 -21.04 7.49 3.07
N PHE A 128 -21.45 8.18 4.13
CA PHE A 128 -22.63 9.03 4.13
C PHE A 128 -22.21 10.49 4.17
N ASN A 129 -22.80 11.30 3.30
CA ASN A 129 -22.65 12.75 3.32
C ASN A 129 -24.05 13.38 3.47
N PHE A 130 -24.22 14.16 4.54
CA PHE A 130 -25.44 14.91 4.81
C PHE A 130 -25.27 16.34 4.30
N ASN A 131 -26.31 16.89 3.66
CA ASN A 131 -26.27 18.21 3.03
C ASN A 131 -25.21 18.30 1.93
N TYR A 132 -25.19 17.30 1.04
CA TYR A 132 -24.42 17.29 -0.19
C TYR A 132 -24.97 18.37 -1.14
N PHE A 133 -24.32 19.53 -1.16
CA PHE A 133 -24.54 20.64 -2.07
C PHE A 133 -23.32 20.82 -2.97
#